data_AF-A0A815VE92-F1
#
_entry.id   AF-A0A815VE92-F1
#
_cell.length_a   1.000
_cell.length_b   1.000
_cell.length_c   1.000
_cell.angle_alpha   90.00
_cell.angle_beta   90.00
_cell.angle_gamma   90.00
#
_symmetry.space_group_name_H-M   'P 1'
#
loop_
_entity.id
_entity.type
_entity.pdbx_description
1 polymer ?
#
loop_
_entity_poly.entity_id
_entity_poly.type
_entity_poly.pdbx_seq_one_letter_code
_entity_poly.pdbx_strand_id
1 'polypeptide(L)'
;MFEEHPMLKRAAVECMCNLVVQEEIVKYFTGENDRIKLLVLLCGEEDELLIKAALGTLAVLSSLQADLEYIKDLNLEDEERKRLNDLIHNNRIICEKILDVKSFTKIFKQLCACNNPDLQFRTFYIIRNIVKTNKELAIRIVETELMDILFAIKEIKDDRLVNEKNRKIASDIVELCLKYGLIQRSKDHTIKEEDETTLTN
;
A
#
# COMPACT_ATOMS: atom_id res chain seq x y z
N MET A 1 -10.88 -14.50 -14.38
CA MET A 1 -9.53 -14.00 -14.04
C MET A 1 -8.43 -14.81 -14.72
N PHE A 2 -8.56 -16.14 -14.83
CA PHE A 2 -7.58 -17.00 -15.52
C PHE A 2 -7.71 -17.03 -17.05
N GLU A 3 -8.70 -16.34 -17.62
CA GLU A 3 -8.94 -16.36 -19.06
C GLU A 3 -7.88 -15.62 -19.84
N GLU A 4 -7.50 -16.16 -21.00
CA GLU A 4 -6.54 -15.53 -21.89
C GLU A 4 -7.16 -14.36 -22.68
N HIS A 5 -8.47 -14.44 -22.96
CA HIS A 5 -9.15 -13.42 -23.74
C HIS A 5 -9.15 -12.06 -23.00
N PRO A 6 -8.52 -11.00 -23.54
CA PRO A 6 -8.28 -9.75 -22.80
C PRO A 6 -9.55 -9.12 -22.22
N MET A 7 -10.63 -9.05 -23.02
CA MET A 7 -11.89 -8.44 -22.56
C MET A 7 -12.61 -9.25 -21.48
N LEU A 8 -12.56 -10.60 -21.55
CA LEU A 8 -13.19 -11.46 -20.54
C LEU A 8 -12.39 -11.43 -19.25
N LYS A 9 -11.05 -11.39 -19.36
CA LYS A 9 -10.14 -11.22 -18.24
C LYS A 9 -10.45 -9.90 -17.50
N ARG A 10 -10.52 -8.79 -18.23
CA ARG A 10 -10.83 -7.46 -17.67
C ARG A 10 -12.21 -7.44 -17.00
N ALA A 11 -13.25 -7.85 -17.71
CA ALA A 11 -14.62 -7.87 -17.18
C ALA A 11 -14.73 -8.74 -15.91
N ALA A 12 -14.02 -9.86 -15.85
CA ALA A 12 -14.00 -10.72 -14.67
C ALA A 12 -13.33 -10.03 -13.45
N VAL A 13 -12.25 -9.27 -13.67
CA VAL A 13 -11.57 -8.54 -12.59
C VAL A 13 -12.39 -7.33 -12.14
N GLU A 14 -13.02 -6.61 -13.06
CA GLU A 14 -13.95 -5.51 -12.74
C GLU A 14 -15.15 -6.01 -11.93
N CYS A 15 -15.74 -7.15 -12.32
CA CYS A 15 -16.79 -7.80 -11.54
C CYS A 15 -16.28 -8.17 -10.14
N MET A 16 -15.09 -8.77 -10.04
CA MET A 16 -14.49 -9.11 -8.76
C MET A 16 -14.26 -7.89 -7.87
N CYS A 17 -13.82 -6.75 -8.43
CA CYS A 17 -13.63 -5.50 -7.71
C CYS A 17 -14.90 -5.03 -6.98
N ASN A 18 -16.07 -5.30 -7.55
CA ASN A 18 -17.35 -4.99 -6.90
C ASN A 18 -17.75 -6.05 -5.87
N LEU A 19 -17.45 -7.32 -6.12
CA LEU A 19 -17.82 -8.44 -5.24
C LEU A 19 -17.02 -8.46 -3.93
N VAL A 20 -15.73 -8.07 -3.96
CA VAL A 20 -14.85 -8.11 -2.77
C VAL A 20 -15.25 -7.13 -1.66
N VAL A 21 -16.24 -6.26 -1.91
CA VAL A 21 -16.85 -5.41 -0.88
C VAL A 21 -17.61 -6.27 0.16
N GLN A 22 -18.07 -7.47 -0.21
CA GLN A 22 -18.77 -8.36 0.70
C GLN A 22 -17.80 -9.23 1.50
N GLU A 23 -17.96 -9.26 2.83
CA GLU A 23 -17.05 -9.96 3.75
C GLU A 23 -16.89 -11.46 3.44
N GLU A 24 -17.97 -12.13 3.03
CA GLU A 24 -17.91 -13.54 2.66
C GLU A 24 -17.00 -13.80 1.45
N ILE A 25 -16.91 -12.86 0.52
CA ILE A 25 -16.03 -12.96 -0.64
C ILE A 25 -14.57 -12.81 -0.23
N VAL A 26 -14.28 -11.96 0.76
CA VAL A 26 -12.92 -11.75 1.30
C VAL A 26 -12.31 -13.05 1.83
N LYS A 27 -13.11 -13.91 2.48
CA LYS A 27 -12.66 -15.21 3.01
C LYS A 27 -12.13 -16.15 1.91
N TYR A 28 -12.62 -16.03 0.67
CA TYR A 28 -12.09 -16.82 -0.44
C TYR A 28 -10.65 -16.44 -0.82
N PHE A 29 -10.18 -15.25 -0.45
CA PHE A 29 -8.81 -14.79 -0.71
C PHE A 29 -7.83 -15.15 0.43
N THR A 30 -8.33 -15.47 1.62
CA THR A 30 -7.50 -15.79 2.79
C THR A 30 -7.09 -17.26 2.84
N GLY A 31 -7.92 -18.18 2.31
CA GLY A 31 -7.60 -19.62 2.22
C GLY A 31 -6.38 -19.97 1.36
N GLU A 32 -5.95 -21.23 1.36
CA GLU A 32 -4.78 -21.70 0.57
C GLU A 32 -5.05 -21.66 -0.94
N ASN A 33 -4.65 -20.56 -1.58
CA ASN A 33 -4.79 -20.36 -3.03
C ASN A 33 -3.92 -19.19 -3.52
N ASP A 34 -3.78 -19.11 -4.84
CA ASP A 34 -2.98 -18.10 -5.54
C ASP A 34 -3.80 -16.86 -5.98
N ARG A 35 -4.99 -16.60 -5.41
CA ARG A 35 -5.86 -15.51 -5.91
C ARG A 35 -5.26 -14.11 -5.71
N ILE A 36 -4.68 -13.86 -4.53
CA ILE A 36 -3.96 -12.59 -4.27
C ILE A 36 -2.73 -12.47 -5.17
N LYS A 37 -1.99 -13.56 -5.34
CA LYS A 37 -0.83 -13.62 -6.23
C LYS A 37 -1.23 -13.27 -7.66
N LEU A 38 -2.33 -13.83 -8.17
CA LEU A 38 -2.86 -13.49 -9.49
C LEU A 38 -3.22 -12.01 -9.59
N LEU A 39 -3.91 -11.42 -8.61
CA LEU A 39 -4.24 -10.00 -8.61
C LEU A 39 -2.99 -9.11 -8.67
N VAL A 40 -1.95 -9.43 -7.89
CA VAL A 40 -0.69 -8.67 -7.90
C VAL A 40 0.00 -8.79 -9.27
N LEU A 41 0.00 -9.97 -9.89
CA LEU A 41 0.57 -10.15 -11.23
C LEU A 41 -0.20 -9.37 -12.30
N LEU A 42 -1.54 -9.32 -12.20
CA LEU A 42 -2.38 -8.54 -13.11
C LEU A 42 -2.10 -7.02 -13.02
N CYS A 43 -1.59 -6.53 -11.89
CA CYS A 43 -1.15 -5.14 -11.76
C CYS A 43 0.12 -4.83 -12.55
N GLY A 44 0.85 -5.84 -13.03
CA GLY A 44 2.04 -5.70 -13.88
C GLY A 44 1.80 -5.94 -15.38
N GLU A 45 0.54 -6.09 -15.79
CA GLU A 45 0.14 -6.24 -17.20
C GLU A 45 0.20 -4.88 -17.95
N GLU A 46 0.01 -4.89 -19.26
CA GLU A 46 0.05 -3.65 -20.08
C GLU A 46 -1.32 -2.94 -20.15
N ASP A 47 -2.41 -3.68 -19.95
CA ASP A 47 -3.76 -3.14 -20.05
C ASP A 47 -4.12 -2.27 -18.83
N GLU A 48 -4.08 -0.96 -19.00
CA GLU A 48 -4.34 0.02 -17.94
C GLU A 48 -5.68 -0.19 -17.22
N LEU A 49 -6.72 -0.61 -17.93
CA LEU A 49 -8.04 -0.84 -17.32
C LEU A 49 -8.05 -2.12 -16.48
N LEU A 50 -7.33 -3.15 -16.91
CA LEU A 50 -7.11 -4.37 -16.13
C LEU A 50 -6.28 -4.08 -14.87
N ILE A 51 -5.19 -3.32 -15.00
CA ILE A 51 -4.36 -2.88 -13.87
C ILE A 51 -5.22 -2.09 -12.88
N LYS A 52 -6.04 -1.16 -13.36
CA LYS A 52 -6.94 -0.35 -12.54
C LYS A 52 -7.92 -1.21 -11.74
N ALA A 53 -8.53 -2.20 -12.39
CA ALA A 53 -9.46 -3.12 -11.74
C ALA A 53 -8.76 -4.02 -10.70
N ALA A 54 -7.57 -4.52 -11.01
CA ALA A 54 -6.77 -5.33 -10.11
C ALA A 54 -6.33 -4.53 -8.86
N LEU A 55 -5.83 -3.30 -9.06
CA LEU A 55 -5.49 -2.39 -7.96
C LEU A 55 -6.71 -1.99 -7.13
N GLY A 56 -7.86 -1.76 -7.76
CA GLY A 56 -9.11 -1.50 -7.04
C GLY A 56 -9.49 -2.67 -6.14
N THR A 57 -9.39 -3.89 -6.66
CA THR A 57 -9.67 -5.12 -5.91
C THR A 57 -8.72 -5.28 -4.71
N LEU A 58 -7.40 -5.11 -4.93
CA LEU A 58 -6.40 -5.17 -3.87
C LEU A 58 -6.56 -4.06 -2.83
N ALA A 59 -6.93 -2.86 -3.25
CA ALA A 59 -7.17 -1.72 -2.35
C ALA A 59 -8.35 -1.99 -1.41
N VAL A 60 -9.43 -2.62 -1.91
CA VAL A 60 -10.56 -3.02 -1.07
C VAL A 60 -10.18 -4.18 -0.14
N LEU A 61 -9.54 -5.23 -0.67
CA LEU A 61 -9.14 -6.41 0.12
C LEU A 61 -8.15 -6.06 1.25
N SER A 62 -7.19 -5.17 0.99
CA SER A 62 -6.21 -4.72 1.97
C SER A 62 -6.75 -3.66 2.94
N SER A 63 -7.93 -3.10 2.70
CA SER A 63 -8.48 -2.07 3.57
C SER A 63 -9.07 -2.69 4.83
N LEU A 64 -8.65 -2.19 5.99
CA LEU A 64 -9.33 -2.43 7.25
C LEU A 64 -10.04 -1.14 7.65
N GLN A 65 -11.37 -1.14 7.62
CA GLN A 65 -12.18 0.03 7.96
C GLN A 65 -12.25 0.29 9.48
N ALA A 66 -11.69 -0.61 10.28
CA ALA A 66 -11.70 -0.53 11.73
C ALA A 66 -10.58 0.39 12.25
N ASP A 67 -10.95 1.44 12.99
CA ASP A 67 -9.98 2.18 13.80
C ASP A 67 -9.70 1.40 15.09
N LEU A 68 -8.61 0.63 15.07
CA LEU A 68 -8.23 -0.28 16.14
C LEU A 68 -7.90 0.43 17.45
N GLU A 69 -7.56 1.72 17.43
CA GLU A 69 -7.33 2.50 18.65
C GLU A 69 -8.66 2.81 19.35
N TYR A 70 -9.70 3.18 18.60
CA TYR A 70 -11.04 3.46 19.15
C TYR A 70 -11.77 2.20 19.63
N ILE A 71 -11.66 1.09 18.90
CA ILE A 71 -12.49 -0.09 19.15
C ILE A 71 -12.04 -0.89 20.39
N LYS A 72 -10.76 -0.75 20.81
CA LYS A 72 -10.26 -1.44 22.01
C LYS A 72 -10.99 -1.04 23.29
N ASP A 73 -11.48 0.19 23.34
CA ASP A 73 -12.15 0.77 24.50
C ASP A 73 -13.67 0.56 24.48
N LEU A 74 -14.21 -0.06 23.43
CA LEU A 74 -15.63 -0.38 23.32
C LEU A 74 -15.97 -1.69 24.04
N ASN A 75 -17.03 -1.64 24.85
CA ASN A 75 -17.70 -2.82 25.40
C ASN A 75 -18.61 -3.45 24.32
N LEU A 76 -17.97 -4.11 23.35
CA LEU A 76 -18.66 -4.91 22.33
C LEU A 76 -19.16 -6.23 22.88
N GLU A 77 -20.28 -6.71 22.34
CA GLU A 77 -20.76 -8.07 22.59
C GLU A 77 -19.77 -9.12 22.05
N ASP A 78 -19.79 -10.33 22.60
CA ASP A 78 -18.83 -11.38 22.27
C ASP A 78 -18.85 -11.74 20.77
N GLU A 79 -20.03 -11.76 20.13
CA GLU A 79 -20.17 -12.05 18.71
C GLU A 79 -19.58 -10.95 17.81
N GLU A 80 -19.80 -9.68 18.17
CA GLU A 80 -19.25 -8.53 17.43
C GLU A 80 -17.74 -8.46 17.56
N ARG A 81 -17.22 -8.70 18.77
CA ARG A 81 -15.78 -8.78 19.03
C ARG A 81 -15.14 -9.90 18.22
N LYS A 82 -15.80 -11.07 18.14
CA LYS A 82 -15.34 -12.19 17.31
C LYS A 82 -15.30 -11.81 15.84
N ARG A 83 -16.36 -11.22 15.28
CA ARG A 83 -16.41 -10.78 13.88
C ARG A 83 -15.30 -9.76 13.58
N LEU A 84 -15.08 -8.79 14.46
CA LEU A 84 -13.99 -7.83 14.32
C LEU A 84 -12.62 -8.51 14.28
N ASN A 85 -12.36 -9.45 15.21
CA ASN A 85 -11.11 -10.19 15.24
C ASN A 85 -10.90 -11.00 13.95
N ASP A 86 -11.95 -11.61 13.41
CA ASP A 86 -11.90 -12.32 12.13
C ASP A 86 -11.57 -11.37 10.98
N LEU A 87 -12.15 -10.17 10.94
CA LEU A 87 -11.84 -9.14 9.94
C LEU A 87 -10.38 -8.68 10.02
N ILE A 88 -9.87 -8.43 11.22
CA ILE A 88 -8.46 -8.05 11.46
C ILE A 88 -7.53 -9.17 11.01
N HIS A 89 -7.85 -10.41 11.36
CA HIS A 89 -7.06 -11.59 10.99
C HIS A 89 -7.01 -11.79 9.46
N ASN A 90 -8.17 -11.70 8.80
CA ASN A 90 -8.27 -11.81 7.35
C ASN A 90 -7.51 -10.69 6.63
N ASN A 91 -7.63 -9.45 7.10
CA ASN A 91 -6.88 -8.32 6.55
C ASN A 91 -5.36 -8.54 6.64
N ARG A 92 -4.88 -9.05 7.78
CA ARG A 92 -3.47 -9.38 7.96
C ARG A 92 -2.99 -10.41 6.95
N ILE A 93 -3.71 -11.51 6.79
CA ILE A 93 -3.37 -12.56 5.81
C ILE A 93 -3.30 -12.00 4.39
N ILE A 94 -4.25 -11.15 4.02
CA ILE A 94 -4.28 -10.54 2.69
C ILE A 94 -3.05 -9.67 2.46
N CYS A 95 -2.73 -8.76 3.38
CA CYS A 95 -1.57 -7.88 3.26
C CYS A 95 -0.25 -8.67 3.23
N GLU A 96 -0.14 -9.73 4.02
CA GLU A 96 1.01 -10.64 4.01
C GLU A 96 1.15 -11.34 2.65
N LYS A 97 0.07 -11.93 2.13
CA LYS A 97 0.06 -12.56 0.80
C LYS A 97 0.40 -11.60 -0.33
N ILE A 98 0.04 -10.32 -0.24
CA ILE A 98 0.44 -9.31 -1.24
C ILE A 98 1.97 -9.15 -1.23
N LEU A 99 2.56 -9.02 -0.05
CA LEU A 99 4.02 -8.86 0.10
C LEU A 99 4.82 -10.11 -0.26
N ASP A 100 4.23 -11.30 -0.09
CA ASP A 100 4.90 -12.57 -0.42
C ASP A 100 5.02 -12.84 -1.92
N VAL A 101 4.36 -12.03 -2.77
CA VAL A 101 4.51 -12.15 -4.22
C VAL A 101 5.89 -11.66 -4.62
N LYS A 102 6.73 -12.55 -5.16
CA LYS A 102 8.11 -12.26 -5.60
C LYS A 102 8.25 -11.00 -6.48
N SER A 103 7.26 -10.74 -7.34
CA SER A 103 7.27 -9.60 -8.26
C SER A 103 6.67 -8.31 -7.66
N PHE A 104 6.16 -8.35 -6.41
CA PHE A 104 5.48 -7.22 -5.76
C PHE A 104 6.29 -5.93 -5.84
N THR A 105 7.52 -5.93 -5.33
CA THR A 105 8.36 -4.73 -5.29
C THR A 105 8.62 -4.15 -6.67
N LYS A 106 8.87 -5.01 -7.67
CA LYS A 106 9.11 -4.58 -9.06
C LYS A 106 7.86 -3.92 -9.65
N ILE A 107 6.70 -4.57 -9.52
CA ILE A 107 5.43 -4.08 -10.06
C ILE A 107 5.04 -2.77 -9.38
N PHE A 108 5.06 -2.73 -8.04
CA PHE A 108 4.65 -1.55 -7.28
C PHE A 108 5.61 -0.37 -7.49
N LYS A 109 6.91 -0.60 -7.69
CA LYS A 109 7.87 0.46 -8.08
C LYS A 109 7.44 1.14 -9.38
N GLN A 110 7.08 0.35 -10.40
CA GLN A 110 6.64 0.88 -11.69
C GLN A 110 5.33 1.67 -11.55
N LEU A 111 4.39 1.16 -10.75
CA LEU A 111 3.09 1.80 -10.53
C LEU A 111 3.19 3.10 -9.71
N CYS A 112 4.09 3.17 -8.73
CA CYS A 112 4.36 4.40 -7.99
C CYS A 112 4.88 5.52 -8.90
N ALA A 113 5.63 5.16 -9.96
CA ALA A 113 6.25 6.10 -10.89
C ALA A 113 5.47 6.27 -12.22
N CYS A 114 4.29 5.68 -12.36
CA CYS A 114 3.54 5.74 -13.62
C CYS A 114 2.90 7.12 -13.86
N ASN A 115 2.68 7.51 -15.12
CA ASN A 115 2.07 8.81 -15.48
C ASN A 115 0.55 8.87 -15.28
N ASN A 116 -0.04 7.88 -14.62
CA ASN A 116 -1.47 7.86 -14.31
C ASN A 116 -1.68 8.14 -12.80
N PRO A 117 -2.15 9.34 -12.43
CA PRO A 117 -2.37 9.70 -11.03
C PRO A 117 -3.36 8.79 -10.30
N ASP A 118 -4.30 8.20 -11.04
CA ASP A 118 -5.36 7.33 -10.54
C ASP A 118 -4.82 5.94 -10.17
N LEU A 119 -3.84 5.42 -10.92
CA LEU A 119 -3.13 4.19 -10.60
C LEU A 119 -2.13 4.40 -9.48
N GLN A 120 -1.36 5.49 -9.53
CA GLN A 120 -0.47 5.92 -8.44
C GLN A 120 -1.23 5.99 -7.11
N PHE A 121 -2.38 6.68 -7.07
CA PHE A 121 -3.18 6.83 -5.87
C PHE A 121 -3.57 5.48 -5.25
N ARG A 122 -4.07 4.55 -6.07
CA ARG A 122 -4.46 3.20 -5.63
C ARG A 122 -3.26 2.40 -5.12
N THR A 123 -2.10 2.57 -5.77
CA THR A 123 -0.84 1.93 -5.37
C THR A 123 -0.40 2.40 -3.99
N PHE A 124 -0.35 3.72 -3.75
CA PHE A 124 -0.03 4.26 -2.43
C PHE A 124 -1.06 3.85 -1.38
N TYR A 125 -2.33 3.78 -1.74
CA TYR A 125 -3.37 3.34 -0.81
C TYR A 125 -3.16 1.89 -0.35
N ILE A 126 -2.79 0.98 -1.24
CA ILE A 126 -2.45 -0.40 -0.87
C ILE A 126 -1.21 -0.43 0.03
N ILE A 127 -0.14 0.30 -0.31
CA ILE A 127 1.07 0.38 0.52
C ILE A 127 0.73 0.91 1.92
N ARG A 128 -0.06 1.98 2.00
CA ARG A 128 -0.53 2.56 3.26
C ARG A 128 -1.32 1.55 4.07
N ASN A 129 -2.20 0.79 3.44
CA ASN A 129 -2.98 -0.25 4.12
C ASN A 129 -2.07 -1.32 4.72
N ILE A 130 -1.10 -1.84 3.96
CA ILE A 130 -0.13 -2.82 4.42
C ILE A 130 0.65 -2.30 5.62
N VAL A 131 1.17 -1.07 5.55
CA VAL A 131 1.89 -0.43 6.66
C VAL A 131 0.99 -0.30 7.89
N LYS A 132 -0.27 0.12 7.72
CA LYS A 132 -1.22 0.26 8.83
C LYS A 132 -1.63 -1.05 9.49
N THR A 133 -1.54 -2.18 8.78
CA THR A 133 -2.00 -3.48 9.29
C THR A 133 -1.26 -3.89 10.57
N ASN A 134 0.08 -3.84 10.56
CA ASN A 134 0.91 -4.03 11.76
C ASN A 134 2.37 -3.64 11.51
N LYS A 135 3.16 -3.56 12.60
CA LYS A 135 4.56 -3.15 12.56
C LYS A 135 5.47 -4.10 11.77
N GLU A 136 5.17 -5.41 11.76
CA GLU A 136 5.95 -6.42 11.04
C GLU A 136 5.86 -6.21 9.51
N LEU A 137 4.65 -6.03 8.99
CA LEU A 137 4.46 -5.76 7.56
C LEU A 137 5.02 -4.39 7.16
N ALA A 138 4.97 -3.41 8.08
CA ALA A 138 5.59 -2.11 7.87
C ALA A 138 7.12 -2.21 7.74
N ILE A 139 7.80 -3.03 8.55
CA ILE A 139 9.25 -3.29 8.42
C ILE A 139 9.56 -3.85 7.03
N ARG A 140 8.79 -4.84 6.57
CA ARG A 140 8.96 -5.43 5.24
C ARG A 140 8.82 -4.42 4.10
N ILE A 141 8.01 -3.37 4.25
CA ILE A 141 7.94 -2.27 3.27
C ILE A 141 9.20 -1.38 3.34
N VAL A 142 9.62 -1.00 4.55
CA VAL A 142 10.78 -0.13 4.78
C VAL A 142 12.07 -0.75 4.26
N GLU A 143 12.21 -2.07 4.31
CA GLU A 143 13.36 -2.82 3.80
C GLU A 143 13.43 -2.90 2.27
N THR A 144 12.43 -2.38 1.55
CA THR A 144 12.38 -2.40 0.08
C THR A 144 12.69 -1.04 -0.53
N GLU A 145 13.09 -1.03 -1.81
CA GLU A 145 13.26 0.18 -2.62
C GLU A 145 11.98 1.04 -2.75
N LEU A 146 10.81 0.53 -2.33
CA LEU A 146 9.57 1.33 -2.30
C LEU A 146 9.68 2.51 -1.35
N MET A 147 10.44 2.39 -0.25
CA MET A 147 10.61 3.46 0.71
C MET A 147 11.38 4.65 0.11
N ASP A 148 12.42 4.38 -0.67
CA ASP A 148 13.18 5.42 -1.37
C ASP A 148 12.32 6.15 -2.40
N ILE A 149 11.44 5.43 -3.10
CA ILE A 149 10.47 6.00 -4.04
C ILE A 149 9.48 6.90 -3.29
N LEU A 150 8.95 6.46 -2.15
CA LEU A 150 8.05 7.29 -1.34
C LEU A 150 8.72 8.58 -0.88
N PHE A 151 10.00 8.52 -0.49
CA PHE A 151 10.77 9.71 -0.15
C PHE A 151 11.02 10.63 -1.36
N ALA A 152 11.25 10.08 -2.55
CA ALA A 152 11.37 10.88 -3.75
C ALA A 152 10.05 11.56 -4.13
N ILE A 153 8.94 10.81 -4.09
CA ILE A 153 7.61 11.26 -4.54
C ILE A 153 7.09 12.45 -3.74
N LYS A 154 7.32 12.49 -2.42
CA LYS A 154 6.93 13.65 -1.59
C LYS A 154 7.65 14.95 -1.96
N GLU A 155 8.84 14.88 -2.58
CA GLU A 155 9.64 16.06 -2.95
C GLU A 155 9.35 16.54 -4.38
N ILE A 156 8.66 15.74 -5.21
CA ILE A 156 8.34 16.08 -6.61
C ILE A 156 7.27 17.17 -6.65
N LYS A 157 7.65 18.40 -6.98
CA LYS A 157 6.72 19.55 -7.09
C LYS A 157 5.96 19.63 -8.42
N ASP A 158 6.28 18.78 -9.39
CA ASP A 158 5.61 18.77 -10.69
C ASP A 158 4.31 17.96 -10.64
N ASP A 159 3.18 18.66 -10.62
CA ASP A 159 1.83 18.08 -10.58
C ASP A 159 1.49 17.20 -11.78
N ARG A 160 2.23 17.32 -12.89
CA ARG A 160 2.07 16.45 -14.07
C ARG A 160 2.63 15.05 -13.82
N LEU A 161 3.60 14.92 -12.92
CA LEU A 161 4.23 13.64 -12.57
C LEU A 161 3.57 13.03 -11.33
N VAL A 162 3.32 13.85 -10.31
CA VAL A 162 2.69 13.44 -9.06
C VAL A 162 1.78 14.57 -8.59
N ASN A 163 0.48 14.33 -8.51
CA ASN A 163 -0.44 15.35 -8.01
C ASN A 163 -0.36 15.51 -6.47
N GLU A 164 -0.94 16.58 -5.95
CA GLU A 164 -0.96 16.86 -4.50
C GLU A 164 -1.54 15.72 -3.66
N LYS A 165 -2.62 15.08 -4.13
CA LYS A 165 -3.26 13.96 -3.45
C LYS A 165 -2.31 12.77 -3.27
N ASN A 166 -1.52 12.46 -4.30
CA ASN A 166 -0.56 11.37 -4.33
C ASN A 166 0.66 11.68 -3.47
N ARG A 167 1.13 12.94 -3.47
CA ARG A 167 2.15 13.39 -2.51
C ARG A 167 1.68 13.24 -1.07
N LYS A 168 0.44 13.66 -0.77
CA LYS A 168 -0.12 13.59 0.58
C LYS A 168 -0.17 12.16 1.10
N ILE A 169 -0.69 11.22 0.32
CA ILE A 169 -0.74 9.82 0.75
C ILE A 169 0.66 9.19 0.88
N ALA A 170 1.62 9.59 0.04
CA ALA A 170 3.02 9.17 0.20
C ALA A 170 3.60 9.71 1.51
N SER A 171 3.37 10.98 1.84
CA SER A 171 3.75 11.58 3.12
C SER A 171 3.10 10.87 4.31
N ASP A 172 1.82 10.54 4.24
CA ASP A 172 1.11 9.79 5.30
C ASP A 172 1.80 8.43 5.58
N ILE A 173 2.27 7.74 4.55
CA ILE A 173 2.99 6.45 4.69
C ILE A 173 4.31 6.67 5.44
N VAL A 174 5.08 7.67 5.04
CA VAL A 174 6.35 8.02 5.69
C VAL A 174 6.10 8.40 7.15
N GLU A 175 5.07 9.19 7.43
CA GLU A 175 4.69 9.58 8.79
C GLU A 175 4.27 8.39 9.66
N LEU A 176 3.55 7.41 9.11
CA LEU A 176 3.23 6.17 9.80
C LEU A 176 4.50 5.38 10.18
N CYS A 177 5.46 5.26 9.27
CA CYS A 177 6.74 4.61 9.55
C CYS A 177 7.55 5.36 10.63
N LEU A 178 7.50 6.70 10.64
CA LEU A 178 8.07 7.52 11.72
C LEU A 178 7.36 7.28 13.06
N LYS A 179 6.02 7.25 13.09
CA LYS A 179 5.21 6.95 14.30
C LYS A 179 5.57 5.59 14.88
N TYR A 180 5.86 4.60 14.02
CA TYR A 180 6.31 3.28 14.44
C TYR A 180 7.78 3.23 14.87
N GLY A 181 8.54 4.30 14.67
CA GLY A 181 9.98 4.36 14.96
C GLY A 181 10.80 3.47 14.02
N LEU A 182 10.30 3.17 12.83
CA LEU A 182 11.00 2.35 11.83
C LEU A 182 12.01 3.16 11.01
N ILE A 183 11.82 4.47 10.95
CA ILE A 183 12.68 5.44 10.28
C ILE A 183 12.89 6.65 11.20
N GLN A 184 13.91 7.44 10.91
CA GLN A 184 14.23 8.67 11.67
C GLN A 184 14.29 9.85 10.72
N ARG A 185 13.93 11.04 11.19
CA ARG A 185 14.24 12.28 10.46
C ARG A 185 15.75 12.46 10.52
N SER A 186 16.39 12.63 9.37
CA SER A 186 17.77 13.10 9.34
C SER A 186 17.84 14.38 10.18
N LYS A 187 18.73 14.42 11.18
CA LYS A 187 19.05 15.67 11.86
C LYS A 187 19.54 16.62 10.77
N ASP A 188 18.95 17.80 10.64
CA ASP A 188 19.49 18.86 9.79
C ASP A 188 20.99 18.96 10.10
N HIS A 189 21.82 18.75 9.08
CA HIS A 189 23.16 19.33 9.11
C HIS A 189 22.94 20.84 9.08
N THR A 190 22.71 21.44 10.26
CA THR A 190 23.22 22.78 10.51
C THR A 190 24.69 22.71 10.19
N ILE A 191 25.04 23.17 8.99
CA ILE A 191 26.39 23.58 8.65
C ILE A 191 26.76 24.53 9.78
N LYS A 192 27.58 24.05 10.72
CA LYS A 192 28.39 24.94 11.51
C LYS A 192 29.37 25.52 10.51
N GLU A 193 29.16 26.78 10.16
CA GLU A 193 30.22 27.64 9.64
C GLU A 193 31.33 27.61 10.70
N GLU A 194 32.30 26.73 10.54
CA GLU A 194 33.56 26.79 11.27
C GLU A 194 34.43 27.84 10.57
N ASP A 195 34.40 29.04 11.14
CA ASP A 195 35.46 30.05 11.20
C ASP A 195 36.61 29.92 10.16
N GLU A 196 36.44 30.57 9.01
CA GLU A 196 37.58 31.14 8.27
C GLU A 196 38.08 32.41 9.00
N THR A 197 38.74 32.25 10.14
CA THR A 197 39.65 33.29 10.66
C THR A 197 40.87 32.65 11.30
N THR A 198 41.80 32.19 10.46
CA THR A 198 43.25 32.38 10.66
C THR A 198 43.99 31.72 9.50
N LEU A 199 44.51 32.53 8.56
CA LEU A 199 45.77 32.32 7.84
C LEU A 199 45.91 33.36 6.71
N THR A 200 46.27 34.59 7.07
CA THR A 200 47.20 35.40 6.26
C THR A 200 48.08 36.19 7.21
N ASN A 201 49.36 35.80 7.19
CA ASN A 201 50.49 36.61 7.61
C ASN A 201 50.55 37.91 6.81
#